data_AF-A0A7G7MPA0-F1
#
_entry.id   AF-A0A7G7MPA0-F1
#
_cell.length_a   1.000
_cell.length_b   1.000
_cell.length_c   1.000
_cell.angle_alpha   90.00
_cell.angle_beta   90.00
_cell.angle_gamma   90.00
#
_symmetry.space_group_name_H-M   'P 1'
#
loop_
_entity.id
_entity.type
_entity.pdbx_description
1 polymer ?
#
loop_
_entity_poly.entity_id
_entity_poly.type
_entity_poly.pdbx_seq_one_letter_code
_entity_poly.pdbx_strand_id
1 'polypeptide(L)'
;MPSELLLDPDRLHVHGRRLSALLADLAPLPWVDAATRDGLAATPGGPAVLAELDRAAAAVDRAGRELAALAAALHVAAYAAAAADDAATAGLAALTDRP
;
A
#
# COMPACT_ATOMS: atom_id res chain seq x y z
N MET A 1 -9.87 26.93 -3.91
CA MET A 1 -8.85 26.67 -4.95
C MET A 1 -8.22 25.33 -4.59
N PRO A 2 -8.50 24.23 -5.30
CA PRO A 2 -7.76 22.99 -5.06
C PRO A 2 -6.30 23.29 -5.39
N SER A 3 -5.42 23.19 -4.39
CA SER A 3 -3.99 23.31 -4.60
C SER A 3 -3.59 22.17 -5.53
N GLU A 4 -3.20 22.48 -6.76
CA GLU A 4 -2.53 21.52 -7.63
C GLU A 4 -1.28 21.04 -6.89
N LEU A 5 -1.38 19.84 -6.31
CA LEU A 5 -0.24 19.18 -5.72
C LEU A 5 0.72 18.90 -6.87
N LEU A 6 1.81 19.65 -6.92
CA LEU A 6 2.93 19.35 -7.81
C LEU A 6 3.42 17.94 -7.44
N LEU A 7 3.14 16.96 -8.30
CA LEU A 7 3.46 15.56 -8.06
C LEU A 7 4.94 15.34 -8.33
N ASP A 8 5.73 15.31 -7.26
CA ASP A 8 7.15 14.94 -7.29
C ASP A 8 7.27 13.40 -7.44
N PRO A 9 7.77 12.89 -8.59
CA PRO A 9 7.89 11.46 -8.86
C PRO A 9 8.73 10.71 -7.83
N ASP A 10 9.81 11.31 -7.36
CA ASP A 10 10.73 10.69 -6.40
C ASP A 10 10.06 10.51 -5.04
N ARG A 11 9.31 11.52 -4.60
CA ARG A 11 8.53 11.42 -3.36
C ARG A 11 7.46 10.34 -3.44
N LEU A 12 6.70 10.27 -4.53
CA LEU A 12 5.69 9.24 -4.75
C LEU A 12 6.31 7.84 -4.72
N HIS A 13 7.47 7.66 -5.38
CA HIS A 13 8.20 6.40 -5.39
C HIS A 13 8.68 6.01 -3.98
N VAL A 14 9.26 6.95 -3.22
CA VAL A 14 9.70 6.73 -1.84
C VAL A 14 8.53 6.34 -0.93
N HIS A 15 7.39 7.01 -1.06
CA HIS A 15 6.19 6.70 -0.28
C HIS A 15 5.63 5.31 -0.64
N GLY A 16 5.56 4.96 -1.92
CA GLY A 16 5.16 3.62 -2.37
C GLY A 16 6.05 2.50 -1.82
N ARG A 17 7.38 2.70 -1.83
CA ARG A 17 8.33 1.72 -1.26
C ARG A 17 8.20 1.58 0.25
N ARG A 18 8.06 2.70 0.98
CA ARG A 18 7.87 2.68 2.44
C ARG A 18 6.60 1.95 2.82
N LEU A 19 5.50 2.22 2.12
CA LEU A 19 4.24 1.52 2.36
C LEU A 19 4.36 0.02 2.06
N SER A 20 5.01 -0.34 0.96
CA SER A 20 5.26 -1.75 0.60
C SER A 20 6.09 -2.48 1.66
N ALA A 21 7.11 -1.83 2.23
CA ALA A 21 7.93 -2.40 3.30
C ALA A 21 7.11 -2.63 4.58
N LEU A 22 6.32 -1.65 5.00
CA LEU A 22 5.42 -1.78 6.16
C LEU A 22 4.40 -2.91 5.96
N LEU A 23 3.92 -3.12 4.72
CA LEU A 23 3.01 -4.21 4.39
C LEU A 23 3.67 -5.58 4.39
N ALA A 24 4.94 -5.66 3.98
CA ALA A 24 5.70 -6.91 4.05
C ALA A 24 5.91 -7.36 5.51
N ASP A 25 6.11 -6.41 6.43
CA ASP A 25 6.22 -6.68 7.87
C ASP A 25 4.88 -7.05 8.51
N LEU A 26 3.76 -6.72 7.85
CA LEU A 26 2.40 -7.12 8.23
C LEU A 26 1.98 -8.49 7.67
N ALA A 27 2.89 -9.24 7.02
CA ALA A 27 2.61 -10.55 6.46
C ALA A 27 1.86 -11.45 7.46
N PRO A 28 0.89 -12.27 6.99
CA PRO A 28 -0.09 -12.92 7.84
C PRO A 28 0.58 -14.06 8.62
N LEU A 29 1.17 -13.72 9.76
CA LEU A 29 1.38 -14.67 10.83
C LEU A 29 -0.01 -15.00 11.39
N PRO A 30 -0.33 -16.28 11.63
CA PRO A 30 -1.54 -16.58 12.37
C PRO A 30 -1.43 -15.87 13.72
N TRP A 31 -2.30 -14.90 14.00
CA TRP A 31 -2.25 -14.12 15.26
C TRP A 31 -2.36 -15.02 16.50
N VAL A 32 -2.84 -16.25 16.30
CA VAL A 32 -2.93 -17.30 17.30
C VAL A 32 -2.54 -18.62 16.64
N ASP A 33 -1.56 -19.33 17.20
CA ASP A 33 -1.17 -20.65 16.71
C ASP A 33 -2.27 -21.70 16.91
N ALA A 34 -2.15 -22.84 16.21
CA ALA A 34 -3.17 -23.89 16.23
C ALA A 34 -3.43 -24.44 17.64
N ALA A 35 -2.38 -24.64 18.44
CA ALA A 35 -2.51 -25.16 19.80
C ALA A 35 -3.31 -24.21 20.71
N THR A 36 -3.09 -22.91 20.57
CA THR A 36 -3.81 -21.88 21.32
C THR A 36 -5.24 -21.73 20.84
N ARG A 37 -5.50 -21.90 19.53
CA ARG A 37 -6.88 -21.93 19.00
C ARG A 37 -7.65 -23.15 19.51
N ASP A 38 -7.04 -24.33 19.53
CA ASP A 38 -7.64 -25.55 20.06
C ASP A 38 -7.92 -25.42 21.57
N GLY A 39 -6.98 -24.85 22.32
CA GLY A 39 -7.14 -24.53 23.73
C GLY A 39 -8.30 -23.56 23.98
N LEU A 40 -8.40 -22.49 23.19
CA LEU A 40 -9.52 -21.54 23.27
C LEU A 40 -10.85 -22.21 22.93
N ALA A 41 -10.93 -22.99 21.86
CA ALA A 41 -12.17 -23.67 21.44
C ALA A 41 -12.74 -24.59 22.54
N ALA A 42 -11.89 -25.15 23.40
CA ALA A 42 -12.29 -26.01 24.52
C ALA A 42 -12.84 -25.23 25.73
N THR A 43 -12.69 -23.90 25.78
CA THR A 43 -13.18 -23.06 26.88
C THR A 43 -14.62 -22.58 26.66
N PRO A 44 -15.42 -22.41 27.74
CA PRO A 44 -16.71 -21.73 27.63
C PRO A 44 -16.54 -20.31 27.07
N GLY A 45 -17.22 -20.01 25.96
CA GLY A 45 -17.10 -18.71 25.27
C GLY A 45 -15.92 -18.61 24.29
N GLY A 46 -15.02 -19.58 24.28
CA GLY A 46 -13.90 -19.66 23.35
C GLY A 46 -14.25 -19.55 21.87
N PRO A 47 -15.29 -20.24 21.37
CA PRO A 47 -15.74 -20.09 19.99
C PRO A 47 -16.13 -18.66 19.61
N ALA A 48 -16.71 -17.89 20.54
CA ALA A 48 -17.07 -16.48 20.29
C ALA A 48 -15.82 -15.59 20.21
N VAL A 49 -14.82 -15.85 21.06
CA VAL A 49 -13.51 -15.15 21.00
C VAL A 49 -12.80 -15.46 19.69
N LEU A 50 -12.75 -16.73 19.27
CA LEU A 50 -12.17 -17.14 17.98
C LEU A 50 -12.89 -16.46 16.80
N ALA A 51 -14.22 -16.36 16.84
CA ALA A 51 -14.98 -15.68 15.80
C ALA A 51 -14.73 -14.16 15.75
N GLU A 52 -14.42 -13.51 16.87
CA GLU A 52 -13.98 -12.11 16.89
C GLU A 52 -12.56 -11.96 16.32
N LEU A 53 -11.65 -12.85 16.70
CA LEU A 53 -10.29 -12.88 16.16
C LEU A 53 -10.31 -13.07 14.64
N ASP A 54 -11.15 -13.97 14.11
CA ASP A 54 -11.32 -14.21 12.68
C ASP A 54 -12.03 -13.05 11.94
N ARG A 55 -12.76 -12.19 12.66
CA ARG A 55 -13.31 -10.95 12.09
C ARG A 55 -12.27 -9.84 12.03
N ALA A 56 -11.54 -9.63 13.13
CA ALA A 56 -10.41 -8.70 13.18
C ALA A 56 -9.37 -9.07 12.11
N ALA A 57 -9.15 -10.37 11.95
CA ALA A 57 -8.31 -10.96 10.93
C ALA A 57 -8.60 -10.47 9.51
N ALA A 58 -9.84 -10.71 9.10
CA ALA A 58 -10.32 -10.38 7.77
C ALA A 58 -10.31 -8.86 7.54
N ALA A 59 -10.56 -8.06 8.58
CA ALA A 59 -10.46 -6.62 8.51
C ALA A 59 -9.03 -6.13 8.28
N VAL A 60 -8.05 -6.68 9.00
CA VAL A 60 -6.62 -6.38 8.82
C VAL A 60 -6.15 -6.79 7.43
N ASP A 61 -6.49 -8.00 7.00
CA ASP A 61 -6.16 -8.52 5.66
C ASP A 61 -6.77 -7.67 4.54
N ARG A 62 -8.03 -7.22 4.71
CA ARG A 62 -8.66 -6.27 3.78
C ARG A 62 -7.93 -4.92 3.74
N ALA A 63 -7.63 -4.34 4.90
CA ALA A 63 -6.89 -3.08 4.97
C ALA A 63 -5.50 -3.21 4.33
N GLY A 64 -4.82 -4.34 4.56
CA GLY A 64 -3.54 -4.65 3.92
C GLY A 64 -3.63 -4.67 2.39
N ARG A 65 -4.68 -5.29 1.82
CA ARG A 65 -4.91 -5.25 0.36
C ARG A 65 -5.18 -3.85 -0.17
N GLU A 66 -5.99 -3.06 0.53
CA GLU A 66 -6.29 -1.67 0.15
C GLU A 66 -5.02 -0.80 0.16
N LEU A 67 -4.17 -0.99 1.18
CA LEU A 67 -2.86 -0.32 1.26
C LEU A 67 -1.88 -0.82 0.18
N ALA A 68 -1.87 -2.11 -0.16
CA ALA A 68 -1.06 -2.64 -1.25
C ALA A 68 -1.47 -2.04 -2.60
N ALA A 69 -2.77 -1.92 -2.85
CA ALA A 69 -3.31 -1.26 -4.03
C ALA A 69 -2.90 0.23 -4.08
N LEU A 70 -2.92 0.93 -2.94
CA LEU A 70 -2.44 2.31 -2.84
C LEU A 70 -0.94 2.41 -3.15
N ALA A 71 -0.11 1.51 -2.61
CA ALA A 71 1.33 1.49 -2.89
C ALA A 71 1.61 1.30 -4.39
N ALA A 72 0.88 0.38 -5.04
CA ALA A 72 0.97 0.17 -6.49
C ALA A 72 0.53 1.43 -7.28
N ALA A 73 -0.57 2.07 -6.87
CA ALA A 73 -1.04 3.31 -7.50
C ALA A 73 -0.01 4.44 -7.39
N LEU A 74 0.66 4.58 -6.23
CA LEU A 74 1.74 5.55 -6.04
C LEU A 74 2.93 5.27 -6.97
N HIS A 75 3.29 4.00 -7.17
CA HIS A 75 4.35 3.64 -8.11
C HIS A 75 3.99 3.95 -9.57
N VAL A 76 2.75 3.67 -9.98
CA VAL A 76 2.25 4.01 -11.32
C VAL A 76 2.21 5.52 -11.51
N ALA A 77 1.74 6.28 -10.51
CA ALA A 77 1.70 7.73 -10.55
C ALA A 77 3.11 8.34 -10.64
N ALA A 78 4.08 7.80 -9.89
CA ALA A 78 5.47 8.23 -9.98
C ALA A 78 6.02 8.02 -11.41
N TYR A 79 5.79 6.86 -12.00
CA TYR A 79 6.24 6.57 -13.36
C TYR A 79 5.60 7.50 -14.40
N ALA A 80 4.29 7.72 -14.29
CA ALA A 80 3.57 8.63 -15.19
C ALA A 80 4.05 10.08 -15.07
N ALA A 81 4.31 10.54 -13.84
CA ALA A 81 4.83 11.89 -13.59
C ALA A 81 6.25 12.07 -14.16
N ALA A 82 7.13 11.09 -14.00
CA ALA A 82 8.46 11.11 -14.60
C ALA A 82 8.41 11.14 -16.15
N ALA A 83 7.56 10.30 -16.76
CA ALA A 83 7.39 10.27 -18.21
C ALA A 83 6.85 11.60 -18.78
N ALA A 84 5.97 12.28 -18.04
CA ALA A 84 5.46 13.59 -18.43
C ALA A 84 6.55 14.67 -18.36
N ASP A 85 7.43 14.63 -17.35
CA ASP A 85 8.54 15.57 -17.18
C ASP A 85 9.59 15.41 -18.29
N ASP A 86 9.92 14.16 -18.66
CA ASP A 86 10.81 13.86 -19.79
C ASP A 86 10.25 14.40 -21.11
N ALA A 87 8.94 14.19 -21.35
CA ALA A 87 8.28 14.66 -22.57
C ALA A 87 8.23 16.20 -22.64
N ALA A 88 7.96 16.87 -21.52
CA ALA A 88 7.96 18.34 -21.43
C ALA A 88 9.36 18.90 -21.68
N THR A 89 10.39 18.30 -21.08
CA THR A 89 11.80 18.69 -21.26
C THR A 89 12.26 18.51 -22.71
N ALA A 90 11.93 17.37 -23.34
CA ALA A 90 12.24 17.12 -24.75
C ALA A 90 11.54 18.10 -25.69
N GLY A 91 10.28 18.44 -25.42
CA GLY A 91 9.53 19.46 -26.17
C GLY A 91 10.14 20.85 -26.04
N LEU A 92 10.58 21.22 -24.83
CA LEU A 92 11.25 22.50 -24.58
C LEU A 92 12.58 22.60 -25.35
N ALA A 93 13.40 21.54 -25.29
CA ALA A 93 14.67 21.46 -26.03
C ALA A 93 14.46 21.59 -27.55
N ALA A 94 13.44 20.92 -28.09
CA ALA A 94 13.09 21.02 -29.50
C ALA A 94 12.60 22.42 -29.94
N LEU A 95 12.04 23.20 -29.00
CA LEU A 95 11.65 24.59 -29.26
C LEU A 95 12.84 25.55 -29.18
N THR A 96 13.79 25.31 -28.28
CA THR A 96 15.00 26.14 -28.14
C THR A 96 16.04 25.87 -29.23
N ASP A 97 16.05 24.67 -29.82
CA ASP A 97 16.95 24.30 -30.92
C ASP A 97 16.41 24.70 -32.32
N ARG A 98 15.23 25.33 -32.41
CA ARG A 98 14.74 25.91 -33.67
C ARG A 98 15.47 27.22 -33.97
N PRO A 99 16.03 27.38 -35.20
CA PRO A 99 16.75 28.59 -35.61
C PRO A 99 15.85 29.83 -35.71
#